data_AF-A0A5L8LN15-F1
#
_entry.id   AF-A0A5L8LN15-F1
#
_cell.length_a   1.000
_cell.length_b   1.000
_cell.length_c   1.000
_cell.angle_alpha   90.00
_cell.angle_beta   90.00
_cell.angle_gamma   90.00
#
_symmetry.space_group_name_H-M   'P 1'
#
loop_
_entity.id
_entity.type
_entity.pdbx_description
1 polymer ?
#
loop_
_entity_poly.entity_id
_entity_poly.type
_entity_poly.pdbx_seq_one_letter_code
_entity_poly.pdbx_strand_id
1 'polypeptide(L)'
;MATCTDGNLKTLAEQIIQLRENIILIFAFNGTGKTRLSIEYKNVTKQKNENQHTGVYYNAYSEDLFVWDNDVENIGNEIKLNIIPSSLNEYHSLINEDNVRDKLSMYKPKFDFKFNTFSDSSMGIESISFYANEDDANENPIKISRGEEQSFVWCFFLALFDVQGWTDQQNSHFFIDDPVSSLDEHKIFITAFTLMDLIEEHYKKRKIIITTHHVGLFSILSDQLKKGEKASKYKNKIKQYILKNDNKKLQLLACNKDVFLYHLELLQTLQTAIDEHKLSAYHFAILRQILENISSFLGVGRTSYVLEQIGIDNAKRIAEIVNTLSHKNIFRYETDTIVQENEELLSEIFNKIQRKYNFVIHRGARNE
;
A
#
# COMPACT_ATOMS: atom_id res chain seq x y z
N MET A 1 -0.15 -16.01 18.56
CA MET A 1 0.39 -16.24 17.21
C MET A 1 -0.36 -17.39 16.56
N ALA A 2 -1.22 -17.11 15.59
CA ALA A 2 -1.72 -18.14 14.68
C ALA A 2 -0.98 -17.94 13.36
N THR A 3 0.00 -18.81 13.10
CA THR A 3 0.62 -18.96 11.78
C THR A 3 -0.49 -19.24 10.77
N CYS A 4 -0.79 -18.28 9.89
CA CYS A 4 -1.43 -18.61 8.63
C CYS A 4 -0.50 -19.64 7.99
N THR A 5 -0.99 -20.86 7.81
CA THR A 5 -0.17 -21.96 7.29
C THR A 5 0.32 -21.59 5.88
N ASP A 6 1.60 -21.76 5.61
CA ASP A 6 2.25 -21.38 4.34
C ASP A 6 1.51 -21.93 3.10
N GLY A 7 0.82 -23.08 3.24
CA GLY A 7 -0.02 -23.65 2.19
C GLY A 7 -1.17 -22.76 1.70
N ASN A 8 -1.76 -21.91 2.57
CA ASN A 8 -2.84 -21.02 2.17
C ASN A 8 -2.34 -19.82 1.33
N LEU A 9 -1.21 -19.24 1.69
CA LEU A 9 -0.57 -18.16 0.92
C LEU A 9 -0.15 -18.65 -0.47
N LYS A 10 0.45 -19.84 -0.54
CA LYS A 10 0.82 -20.47 -1.81
C LYS A 10 -0.38 -20.65 -2.72
N THR A 11 -1.49 -21.14 -2.16
CA THR A 11 -2.76 -21.30 -2.91
C THR A 11 -3.25 -19.97 -3.46
N LEU A 12 -3.23 -18.89 -2.68
CA LEU A 12 -3.63 -17.56 -3.15
C LEU A 12 -2.71 -17.02 -4.25
N ALA A 13 -1.39 -17.18 -4.09
CA ALA A 13 -0.43 -16.81 -5.13
C ALA A 13 -0.71 -17.56 -6.44
N GLU A 14 -0.94 -18.87 -6.38
CA GLU A 14 -1.31 -19.68 -7.54
C GLU A 14 -2.63 -19.24 -8.17
N GLN A 15 -3.64 -18.88 -7.37
CA GLN A 15 -4.90 -18.32 -7.86
C GLN A 15 -4.66 -17.03 -8.66
N ILE A 16 -3.85 -16.10 -8.13
CA ILE A 16 -3.53 -14.82 -8.80
C ILE A 16 -2.80 -15.07 -10.13
N ILE A 17 -1.84 -16.01 -10.15
CA ILE A 17 -1.10 -16.40 -11.37
C ILE A 17 -2.07 -16.91 -12.44
N GLN A 18 -3.05 -17.73 -12.07
CA GLN A 18 -4.01 -18.36 -12.99
C GLN A 18 -5.11 -17.41 -13.52
N LEU A 19 -5.25 -16.21 -12.95
CA LEU A 19 -6.20 -15.21 -13.47
C LEU A 19 -5.88 -14.87 -14.92
N ARG A 20 -6.92 -14.71 -15.74
CA ARG A 20 -6.78 -14.33 -17.16
C ARG A 20 -6.53 -12.83 -17.33
N GLU A 21 -6.92 -12.07 -16.33
CA GLU A 21 -6.76 -10.63 -16.26
C GLU A 21 -5.30 -10.27 -15.96
N ASN A 22 -4.84 -9.27 -16.71
CA ASN A 22 -3.48 -8.75 -16.60
C ASN A 22 -3.40 -7.60 -15.61
N ILE A 23 -4.52 -7.06 -15.13
CA ILE A 23 -4.53 -6.00 -14.12
C ILE A 23 -5.24 -6.55 -12.89
N ILE A 24 -4.54 -6.65 -11.77
CA ILE A 24 -5.08 -7.21 -10.53
C ILE A 24 -4.85 -6.18 -9.44
N LEU A 25 -5.94 -5.59 -8.95
CA LEU A 25 -5.91 -4.60 -7.90
C LEU A 25 -6.46 -5.21 -6.61
N ILE A 26 -5.68 -5.20 -5.53
CA ILE A 26 -6.03 -5.84 -4.27
C ILE A 26 -5.97 -4.81 -3.14
N PHE A 27 -7.10 -4.59 -2.49
CA PHE A 27 -7.16 -3.82 -1.26
C PHE A 27 -6.91 -4.73 -0.06
N ALA A 28 -6.12 -4.30 0.92
CA ALA A 28 -6.09 -4.95 2.23
C ALA A 28 -5.66 -3.98 3.32
N PHE A 29 -6.27 -4.10 4.50
CA PHE A 29 -5.85 -3.32 5.66
C PHE A 29 -4.40 -3.57 6.07
N ASN A 30 -3.85 -2.64 6.85
CA ASN A 30 -2.53 -2.83 7.45
C ASN A 30 -2.50 -4.08 8.33
N GLY A 31 -1.39 -4.81 8.26
CA GLY A 31 -1.22 -6.07 8.98
C GLY A 31 -1.97 -7.27 8.41
N THR A 32 -2.77 -7.13 7.33
CA THR A 32 -3.49 -8.28 6.75
C THR A 32 -2.54 -9.33 6.14
N GLY A 33 -1.42 -8.91 5.54
CA GLY A 33 -0.42 -9.83 4.97
C GLY A 33 -0.08 -9.62 3.49
N LYS A 34 -0.31 -8.41 2.94
CA LYS A 34 -0.01 -8.06 1.54
C LYS A 34 1.45 -8.34 1.16
N THR A 35 2.39 -7.92 2.01
CA THR A 35 3.82 -8.16 1.78
C THR A 35 4.18 -9.65 1.80
N ARG A 36 3.55 -10.44 2.67
CA ARG A 36 3.72 -11.91 2.66
C ARG A 36 3.17 -12.53 1.37
N LEU A 37 2.05 -12.03 0.86
CA LEU A 37 1.50 -12.45 -0.43
C LEU A 37 2.44 -12.08 -1.60
N SER A 38 3.05 -10.89 -1.58
CA SER A 38 4.06 -10.47 -2.57
C SER A 38 5.27 -11.41 -2.58
N ILE A 39 5.81 -11.74 -1.40
CA ILE A 39 6.93 -12.67 -1.26
C ILE A 39 6.54 -14.09 -1.71
N GLU A 40 5.36 -14.57 -1.32
CA GLU A 40 4.96 -15.92 -1.72
C GLU A 40 4.70 -16.01 -3.23
N TYR A 41 4.14 -14.96 -3.84
CA TYR A 41 4.03 -14.86 -5.29
C TYR A 41 5.40 -14.92 -5.97
N LYS A 42 6.41 -14.23 -5.41
CA LYS A 42 7.82 -14.34 -5.83
C LYS A 42 8.36 -15.75 -5.72
N ASN A 43 8.13 -16.43 -4.60
CA ASN A 43 8.62 -17.79 -4.39
C ASN A 43 7.99 -18.78 -5.37
N VAL A 44 6.66 -18.73 -5.56
CA VAL A 44 5.94 -19.63 -6.46
C VAL A 44 6.37 -19.44 -7.91
N THR A 45 6.50 -18.20 -8.37
CA THR A 45 6.90 -17.92 -9.75
C THR A 45 8.37 -18.26 -10.00
N LYS A 46 9.25 -18.06 -9.02
CA LYS A 46 10.66 -18.49 -9.06
C LYS A 46 10.80 -20.01 -9.11
N GLN A 47 10.06 -20.74 -8.29
CA GLN A 47 10.06 -22.22 -8.29
C GLN A 47 9.60 -22.79 -9.64
N LYS A 48 8.62 -22.14 -10.29
CA LYS A 48 8.13 -22.55 -11.62
C LYS A 48 9.09 -22.23 -12.76
N ASN A 49 10.13 -21.44 -12.52
CA ASN A 49 11.11 -20.99 -13.51
C ASN A 49 12.54 -21.36 -13.11
N GLU A 50 12.77 -22.62 -12.77
CA GLU A 50 14.12 -23.15 -12.49
C GLU A 50 14.91 -22.35 -11.43
N ASN A 51 14.20 -21.80 -10.45
CA ASN A 51 14.75 -20.91 -9.41
C ASN A 51 15.33 -19.59 -9.93
N GLN A 52 14.89 -19.12 -11.09
CA GLN A 52 15.18 -17.79 -11.63
C GLN A 52 14.00 -16.85 -11.44
N HIS A 53 14.29 -15.57 -11.19
CA HIS A 53 13.26 -14.55 -11.05
C HIS A 53 12.52 -14.35 -12.38
N THR A 54 11.21 -14.12 -12.34
CA THR A 54 10.34 -14.03 -13.52
C THR A 54 9.60 -12.70 -13.65
N GLY A 55 9.84 -11.79 -12.71
CA GLY A 55 9.13 -10.52 -12.62
C GLY A 55 9.77 -9.57 -11.63
N VAL A 56 9.24 -8.36 -11.62
CA VAL A 56 9.76 -7.22 -10.86
C VAL A 56 8.88 -6.97 -9.65
N TYR A 57 9.50 -6.64 -8.52
CA TYR A 57 8.82 -6.48 -7.24
C TYR A 57 9.15 -5.14 -6.63
N TYR A 58 8.12 -4.42 -6.22
CA TYR A 58 8.21 -3.28 -5.30
C TYR A 58 7.44 -3.65 -4.04
N ASN A 59 8.10 -3.69 -2.89
CA ASN A 59 7.51 -3.93 -1.57
C ASN A 59 8.46 -3.43 -0.47
N ALA A 60 8.06 -3.57 0.81
CA ALA A 60 8.89 -3.13 1.94
C ALA A 60 10.34 -3.70 1.92
N TYR A 61 10.54 -4.94 1.47
CA TYR A 61 11.89 -5.53 1.40
C TYR A 61 12.76 -4.91 0.31
N SER A 62 12.15 -4.43 -0.78
CA SER A 62 12.88 -3.74 -1.83
C SER A 62 13.19 -2.29 -1.45
N GLU A 63 12.34 -1.66 -0.64
CA GLU A 63 12.64 -0.36 0.00
C GLU A 63 13.79 -0.48 1.00
N ASP A 64 13.81 -1.54 1.82
CA ASP A 64 14.87 -1.82 2.80
C ASP A 64 16.27 -2.03 2.17
N LEU A 65 16.37 -2.14 0.84
CA LEU A 65 17.67 -2.13 0.15
C LEU A 65 18.33 -0.74 0.19
N PHE A 66 17.57 0.33 0.40
CA PHE A 66 18.06 1.70 0.44
C PHE A 66 18.31 2.12 1.89
N VAL A 67 19.58 2.19 2.28
CA VAL A 67 19.97 2.39 3.68
C VAL A 67 20.88 3.60 3.81
N TRP A 68 20.45 4.56 4.62
CA TRP A 68 21.32 5.65 5.07
C TRP A 68 22.34 5.13 6.06
N ASP A 69 23.61 5.45 5.82
CA ASP A 69 24.67 5.28 6.81
C ASP A 69 24.60 6.43 7.84
N ASN A 70 24.03 6.16 9.01
CA ASN A 70 23.86 7.16 10.08
C ASN A 70 24.67 6.82 11.35
N ASP A 71 25.58 5.85 11.29
CA ASP A 71 26.30 5.42 12.48
C ASP A 71 27.31 6.47 12.94
N VAL A 72 27.49 6.56 14.26
CA VAL A 72 28.37 7.54 14.93
C VAL A 72 29.83 7.38 14.46
N GLU A 73 30.23 6.17 14.10
CA GLU A 73 31.55 5.85 13.56
C GLU A 73 31.78 6.44 12.16
N ASN A 74 30.70 6.79 11.45
CA ASN A 74 30.71 7.39 10.12
C ASN A 74 30.47 8.90 10.15
N ILE A 75 30.51 9.54 11.33
CA ILE A 75 30.50 11.00 11.48
C ILE A 75 31.75 11.58 10.80
N GLY A 76 31.54 12.22 9.63
CA GLY A 76 32.60 12.79 8.80
C GLY A 76 32.74 12.16 7.42
N ASN A 77 32.06 11.03 7.15
CA ASN A 77 31.93 10.46 5.81
C ASN A 77 30.90 11.23 4.98
N GLU A 78 31.01 11.14 3.65
CA GLU A 78 30.05 11.75 2.74
C GLU A 78 28.65 11.18 2.93
N ILE A 79 27.65 12.07 3.06
CA ILE A 79 26.25 11.70 3.27
C ILE A 79 25.70 11.05 2.01
N LYS A 80 25.34 9.76 2.08
CA LYS A 80 24.83 9.01 0.94
C LYS A 80 23.80 7.95 1.35
N LEU A 81 22.95 7.59 0.41
CA LEU A 81 21.99 6.49 0.53
C LEU A 81 22.61 5.26 -0.13
N ASN A 82 23.02 4.28 0.67
CA ASN A 82 23.59 3.04 0.16
C ASN A 82 22.50 2.15 -0.43
N ILE A 83 22.84 1.41 -1.48
CA ILE A 83 21.99 0.36 -2.04
C ILE A 83 22.62 -0.98 -1.69
N ILE A 84 21.96 -1.76 -0.84
CA ILE A 84 22.41 -3.10 -0.47
C ILE A 84 22.40 -3.99 -1.74
N PRO A 85 23.53 -4.65 -2.07
CA PRO A 85 23.58 -5.56 -3.22
C PRO A 85 22.48 -6.62 -3.19
N SER A 86 21.80 -6.77 -4.30
CA SER A 86 20.67 -7.68 -4.47
C SER A 86 20.60 -8.21 -5.90
N SER A 87 19.62 -9.06 -6.18
CA SER A 87 19.32 -9.48 -7.56
C SER A 87 18.88 -8.33 -8.47
N LEU A 88 18.63 -7.13 -7.94
CA LEU A 88 18.28 -5.97 -8.76
C LEU A 88 19.51 -5.29 -9.39
N ASN A 89 20.69 -5.50 -8.82
CA ASN A 89 21.92 -4.82 -9.25
C ASN A 89 22.27 -5.09 -10.72
N GLU A 90 21.95 -6.28 -11.24
CA GLU A 90 22.15 -6.61 -12.66
C GLU A 90 21.37 -5.69 -13.61
N TYR A 91 20.28 -5.06 -13.14
CA TYR A 91 19.46 -4.13 -13.90
C TYR A 91 19.84 -2.67 -13.69
N HIS A 92 20.72 -2.35 -12.74
CA HIS A 92 21.10 -0.95 -12.49
C HIS A 92 21.77 -0.32 -13.72
N SER A 93 22.44 -1.13 -14.55
CA SER A 93 23.03 -0.68 -15.83
C SER A 93 22.00 -0.25 -16.89
N LEU A 94 20.73 -0.63 -16.70
CA LEU A 94 19.65 -0.33 -17.64
C LEU A 94 19.03 1.05 -17.39
N ILE A 95 19.27 1.63 -16.21
CA ILE A 95 18.75 2.96 -15.84
C ILE A 95 19.91 3.94 -15.64
N ASN A 96 19.62 5.21 -15.84
CA ASN A 96 20.49 6.33 -15.49
C ASN A 96 19.72 7.38 -14.69
N GLU A 97 20.41 8.44 -14.27
CA GLU A 97 19.80 9.50 -13.48
C GLU A 97 18.66 10.19 -14.22
N ASP A 98 18.74 10.36 -15.54
CA ASP A 98 17.68 11.01 -16.33
C ASP A 98 16.39 10.19 -16.32
N ASN A 99 16.48 8.85 -16.41
CA ASN A 99 15.31 7.99 -16.28
C ASN A 99 14.59 8.18 -14.94
N VAL A 100 15.34 8.33 -13.85
CA VAL A 100 14.77 8.55 -12.52
C VAL A 100 14.28 10.00 -12.36
N ARG A 101 15.00 11.00 -12.88
CA ARG A 101 14.59 12.42 -12.87
C ARG A 101 13.26 12.62 -13.59
N ASP A 102 13.07 11.97 -14.75
CA ASP A 102 11.83 12.06 -15.51
C ASP A 102 10.62 11.65 -14.67
N LYS A 103 10.73 10.53 -13.94
CA LYS A 103 9.69 10.05 -13.02
C LYS A 103 9.54 10.95 -11.80
N LEU A 104 10.64 11.41 -11.23
CA LEU A 104 10.66 12.22 -10.02
C LEU A 104 10.13 13.65 -10.23
N SER A 105 10.22 14.18 -11.46
CA SER A 105 9.82 15.54 -11.81
C SER A 105 8.40 15.91 -11.35
N MET A 106 7.46 14.96 -11.41
CA MET A 106 6.07 15.15 -10.98
C MET A 106 5.94 15.43 -9.48
N TYR A 107 6.88 14.93 -8.69
CA TYR A 107 6.95 15.12 -7.24
C TYR A 107 7.59 16.45 -6.83
N LYS A 108 8.07 17.25 -7.81
CA LYS A 108 8.71 18.56 -7.60
C LYS A 108 9.80 18.50 -6.50
N PRO A 109 10.82 17.64 -6.66
CA PRO A 109 11.86 17.50 -5.65
C PRO A 109 12.60 18.84 -5.45
N LYS A 110 13.02 19.09 -4.21
CA LYS A 110 13.89 20.23 -3.87
C LYS A 110 15.37 19.87 -3.88
N PHE A 111 15.68 18.72 -4.46
CA PHE A 111 17.01 18.16 -4.56
C PHE A 111 17.24 17.59 -5.98
N ASP A 112 18.51 17.40 -6.31
CA ASP A 112 18.99 16.55 -7.39
C ASP A 112 19.87 15.43 -6.81
N PHE A 113 20.28 14.48 -7.64
CA PHE A 113 21.06 13.32 -7.20
C PHE A 113 22.06 12.85 -8.26
N LYS A 114 23.04 12.06 -7.82
CA LYS A 114 24.00 11.36 -8.67
C LYS A 114 24.13 9.91 -8.22
N PHE A 115 24.28 9.00 -9.18
CA PHE A 115 24.58 7.61 -8.89
C PHE A 115 26.08 7.41 -8.69
N ASN A 116 26.43 6.76 -7.59
CA ASN A 116 27.78 6.27 -7.35
C ASN A 116 27.78 4.79 -7.69
N THR A 117 28.47 4.40 -8.76
CA THR A 117 28.58 2.99 -9.17
C THR A 117 29.74 2.31 -8.45
N PHE A 118 29.66 0.99 -8.31
CA PHE A 118 30.83 0.21 -7.93
C PHE A 118 31.99 0.42 -8.92
N SER A 119 33.21 0.19 -8.45
CA SER A 119 34.42 0.20 -9.29
C SER A 119 34.34 -0.80 -10.43
N ASP A 120 33.71 -1.96 -10.19
CA ASP A 120 33.18 -2.82 -11.24
C ASP A 120 31.75 -2.40 -11.57
N SER A 121 31.58 -1.67 -12.68
CA SER A 121 30.26 -1.16 -13.10
C SER A 121 29.23 -2.27 -13.37
N SER A 122 29.66 -3.53 -13.55
CA SER A 122 28.74 -4.67 -13.69
C SER A 122 27.98 -4.99 -12.41
N MET A 123 28.50 -4.54 -11.25
CA MET A 123 27.82 -4.64 -9.95
C MET A 123 26.75 -3.55 -9.75
N GLY A 124 26.64 -2.60 -10.68
CA GLY A 124 25.61 -1.58 -10.69
C GLY A 124 25.87 -0.39 -9.76
N ILE A 125 24.78 0.24 -9.32
CA ILE A 125 24.81 1.39 -8.40
C ILE A 125 25.10 0.90 -6.98
N GLU A 126 26.11 1.49 -6.34
CA GLU A 126 26.51 1.27 -4.94
C GLU A 126 25.74 2.19 -3.99
N SER A 127 25.64 3.47 -4.34
CA SER A 127 24.98 4.47 -3.51
C SER A 127 24.48 5.66 -4.32
N ILE A 128 23.68 6.51 -3.69
CA ILE A 128 23.16 7.75 -4.27
C ILE A 128 23.53 8.91 -3.36
N SER A 129 24.08 9.96 -3.96
CA SER A 129 24.33 11.24 -3.30
C SER A 129 23.29 12.27 -3.73
N PHE A 130 22.78 13.06 -2.80
CA PHE A 130 21.74 14.06 -3.04
C PHE A 130 22.27 15.47 -2.83
N TYR A 131 21.76 16.46 -3.56
CA TYR A 131 22.22 17.84 -3.53
C TYR A 131 21.03 18.79 -3.53
N ALA A 132 21.12 19.94 -2.85
CA ALA A 132 20.06 20.94 -2.88
C ALA A 132 20.00 21.64 -4.25
N ASN A 133 18.79 22.01 -4.69
CA ASN A 133 18.61 22.70 -5.98
C ASN A 133 18.96 24.20 -5.97
N GLU A 134 19.36 24.77 -4.83
CA GLU A 134 19.63 26.21 -4.69
C GLU A 134 21.10 26.56 -5.03
N ASP A 135 21.28 27.77 -5.61
CA ASP A 135 22.52 28.37 -6.13
C ASP A 135 23.63 28.56 -5.08
N ASP A 136 24.22 27.48 -4.57
CA ASP A 136 25.54 27.55 -3.97
C ASP A 136 26.40 26.42 -4.51
N ALA A 137 27.60 26.79 -4.95
CA ALA A 137 28.66 25.95 -5.48
C ALA A 137 29.21 24.90 -4.49
N ASN A 138 28.43 24.53 -3.46
CA ASN A 138 28.73 23.47 -2.53
C ASN A 138 28.21 22.14 -3.11
N GLU A 139 29.12 21.38 -3.72
CA GLU A 139 28.91 19.97 -4.10
C GLU A 139 28.80 19.03 -2.89
N ASN A 140 28.34 19.51 -1.73
CA ASN A 140 28.25 18.74 -0.52
C ASN A 140 26.95 17.92 -0.51
N PRO A 141 27.03 16.58 -0.39
CA PRO A 141 25.85 15.75 -0.31
C PRO A 141 24.99 16.08 0.91
N ILE A 142 23.66 16.06 0.74
CA ILE A 142 22.67 16.32 1.80
C ILE A 142 21.85 15.08 2.13
N LYS A 143 21.27 15.06 3.32
CA LYS A 143 20.22 14.10 3.68
C LYS A 143 18.86 14.67 3.29
N ILE A 144 18.08 13.91 2.53
CA ILE A 144 16.70 14.25 2.18
C ILE A 144 15.71 13.75 3.24
N SER A 145 14.49 14.30 3.26
CA SER A 145 13.45 13.87 4.19
C SER A 145 12.97 12.44 3.91
N ARG A 146 12.35 11.78 4.90
CA ARG A 146 11.78 10.42 4.72
C ARG A 146 10.73 10.35 3.60
N GLY A 147 9.92 11.40 3.44
CA GLY A 147 8.93 11.45 2.35
C GLY A 147 9.57 11.64 0.97
N GLU A 148 10.68 12.38 0.89
CA GLU A 148 11.48 12.52 -0.34
C GLU A 148 12.21 11.22 -0.68
N GLU A 149 12.81 10.55 0.31
CA GLU A 149 13.45 9.24 0.18
C GLU A 149 12.48 8.21 -0.40
N GLN A 150 11.27 8.11 0.16
CA GLN A 150 10.23 7.21 -0.37
C GLN A 150 9.83 7.53 -1.80
N SER A 151 9.70 8.82 -2.14
CA SER A 151 9.34 9.24 -3.51
C SER A 151 10.46 8.93 -4.49
N PHE A 152 11.71 9.12 -4.07
CA PHE A 152 12.88 8.78 -4.85
C PHE A 152 12.96 7.28 -5.10
N VAL A 153 12.85 6.45 -4.05
CA VAL A 153 12.91 4.99 -4.18
C VAL A 153 11.79 4.50 -5.10
N TRP A 154 10.55 5.00 -4.93
CA TRP A 154 9.46 4.69 -5.85
C TRP A 154 9.79 5.05 -7.32
N CYS A 155 10.34 6.25 -7.57
CA CYS A 155 10.73 6.69 -8.91
C CYS A 155 11.90 5.87 -9.49
N PHE A 156 12.82 5.42 -8.65
CA PHE A 156 13.90 4.50 -9.03
C PHE A 156 13.32 3.18 -9.54
N PHE A 157 12.34 2.60 -8.84
CA PHE A 157 11.66 1.40 -9.30
C PHE A 157 10.78 1.64 -10.54
N LEU A 158 10.13 2.80 -10.65
CA LEU A 158 9.43 3.19 -11.89
C LEU A 158 10.36 3.21 -13.09
N ALA A 159 11.54 3.80 -12.95
CA ALA A 159 12.54 3.76 -14.01
C ALA A 159 12.95 2.32 -14.34
N LEU A 160 13.17 1.47 -13.33
CA LEU A 160 13.47 0.06 -13.55
C LEU A 160 12.35 -0.69 -14.28
N PHE A 161 11.07 -0.39 -14.01
CA PHE A 161 9.95 -1.04 -14.69
C PHE A 161 9.87 -0.66 -16.18
N ASP A 162 10.23 0.58 -16.52
CA ASP A 162 10.13 1.14 -17.88
C ASP A 162 11.20 0.60 -18.84
N VAL A 163 12.38 0.21 -18.35
CA VAL A 163 13.44 -0.18 -19.27
C VAL A 163 13.05 -1.44 -20.04
N GLN A 164 13.02 -1.29 -21.38
CA GLN A 164 12.71 -2.33 -22.37
C GLN A 164 13.80 -3.40 -22.40
N GLY A 165 13.99 -4.14 -21.32
CA GLY A 165 15.17 -4.98 -21.19
C GLY A 165 15.17 -5.99 -20.06
N TRP A 166 14.09 -6.13 -19.29
CA TRP A 166 13.89 -7.38 -18.55
C TRP A 166 13.89 -8.49 -19.62
N THR A 167 14.85 -9.41 -19.54
CA THR A 167 15.04 -10.46 -20.54
C THR A 167 13.73 -11.26 -20.69
N ASP A 168 13.53 -11.98 -21.80
CA ASP A 168 12.31 -12.80 -21.99
C ASP A 168 12.00 -13.73 -20.79
N GLN A 169 13.00 -14.05 -19.97
CA GLN A 169 12.90 -14.81 -18.72
C GLN A 169 12.23 -14.06 -17.55
N GLN A 170 12.37 -12.73 -17.45
CA GLN A 170 11.85 -11.92 -16.33
C GLN A 170 10.62 -11.06 -16.66
N ASN A 171 9.95 -11.37 -17.78
CA ASN A 171 8.91 -10.53 -18.36
C ASN A 171 7.47 -10.87 -17.97
N SER A 172 7.25 -11.76 -17.00
CA SER A 172 5.91 -12.29 -16.78
C SER A 172 5.00 -11.33 -16.01
N HIS A 173 5.52 -10.58 -15.03
CA HIS A 173 4.70 -9.71 -14.20
C HIS A 173 5.43 -8.60 -13.45
N PHE A 174 4.65 -7.61 -12.99
CA PHE A 174 5.01 -6.64 -11.96
C PHE A 174 4.16 -6.90 -10.71
N PHE A 175 4.78 -6.90 -9.54
CA PHE A 175 4.08 -6.96 -8.26
C PHE A 175 4.47 -5.74 -7.42
N ILE A 176 3.51 -4.87 -7.16
CA ILE A 176 3.69 -3.58 -6.47
C ILE A 176 2.86 -3.61 -5.20
N ASP A 177 3.50 -3.67 -4.04
CA ASP A 177 2.87 -3.67 -2.72
C ASP A 177 3.07 -2.34 -2.02
N ASP A 178 1.95 -1.68 -1.68
CA ASP A 178 1.90 -0.42 -0.94
C ASP A 178 2.83 0.68 -1.49
N PRO A 179 2.66 1.14 -2.76
CA PRO A 179 3.52 2.16 -3.38
C PRO A 179 3.30 3.58 -2.81
N VAL A 180 2.45 3.73 -1.79
CA VAL A 180 2.21 4.97 -1.06
C VAL A 180 2.36 4.68 0.42
N SER A 181 3.17 5.47 1.10
CA SER A 181 3.28 5.42 2.55
C SER A 181 2.16 6.21 3.23
N SER A 182 1.87 5.88 4.48
CA SER A 182 0.91 6.61 5.31
C SER A 182 1.35 8.05 5.66
N LEU A 183 2.59 8.43 5.37
CA LEU A 183 3.17 9.72 5.76
C LEU A 183 2.96 10.82 4.71
N ASP A 184 2.50 10.48 3.49
CA ASP A 184 2.40 11.45 2.40
C ASP A 184 1.11 11.28 1.56
N GLU A 185 -0.04 11.54 2.19
CA GLU A 185 -1.35 11.51 1.53
C GLU A 185 -1.43 12.48 0.33
N HIS A 186 -0.63 13.55 0.30
CA HIS A 186 -0.64 14.50 -0.82
C HIS A 186 -0.07 13.90 -2.11
N LYS A 187 0.75 12.84 -2.02
CA LYS A 187 1.36 12.17 -3.18
C LYS A 187 0.50 11.08 -3.80
N ILE A 188 -0.65 10.74 -3.22
CA ILE A 188 -1.54 9.68 -3.74
C ILE A 188 -1.88 9.89 -5.21
N PHE A 189 -2.21 11.13 -5.61
CA PHE A 189 -2.62 11.42 -6.99
C PHE A 189 -1.47 11.23 -7.98
N ILE A 190 -0.25 11.62 -7.59
CA ILE A 190 0.95 11.46 -8.43
C ILE A 190 1.29 9.97 -8.56
N THR A 191 1.25 9.22 -7.46
CA THR A 191 1.47 7.77 -7.50
C THR A 191 0.38 7.04 -8.30
N ALA A 192 -0.89 7.44 -8.16
CA ALA A 192 -1.97 6.89 -8.97
C ALA A 192 -1.76 7.17 -10.46
N PHE A 193 -1.32 8.38 -10.82
CA PHE A 193 -1.03 8.76 -12.20
C PHE A 193 0.13 7.94 -12.78
N THR A 194 1.26 7.87 -12.08
CA THR A 194 2.44 7.09 -12.52
C THR A 194 2.15 5.59 -12.64
N LEU A 195 1.34 5.03 -11.73
CA LEU A 195 0.87 3.65 -11.85
C LEU A 195 -0.04 3.44 -13.07
N MET A 196 -0.86 4.42 -13.42
CA MET A 196 -1.74 4.33 -14.59
C MET A 196 -0.97 4.38 -15.90
N ASP A 197 0.10 5.17 -15.97
CA ASP A 197 1.04 5.16 -17.10
C ASP A 197 1.71 3.79 -17.25
N LEU A 198 2.23 3.24 -16.16
CA LEU A 198 2.81 1.89 -16.12
C LEU A 198 1.79 0.82 -16.57
N ILE A 199 0.54 0.91 -16.10
CA ILE A 199 -0.53 0.02 -16.52
C ILE A 199 -0.77 0.16 -18.03
N GLU A 200 -0.95 1.38 -18.52
CA GLU A 200 -1.27 1.69 -19.91
C GLU A 200 -0.20 1.14 -20.88
N GLU A 201 1.07 1.19 -20.49
CA GLU A 201 2.21 0.69 -21.25
C GLU A 201 2.31 -0.85 -21.24
N HIS A 202 2.18 -1.49 -20.07
CA HIS A 202 2.59 -2.89 -19.91
C HIS A 202 1.45 -3.91 -19.84
N TYR A 203 0.20 -3.51 -19.56
CA TYR A 203 -0.90 -4.46 -19.27
C TYR A 203 -1.22 -5.45 -20.40
N LYS A 204 -0.81 -5.16 -21.65
CA LYS A 204 -1.01 -6.07 -22.79
C LYS A 204 0.01 -7.21 -22.83
N LYS A 205 1.21 -6.99 -22.29
CA LYS A 205 2.34 -7.91 -22.38
C LYS A 205 2.59 -8.64 -21.06
N ARG A 206 2.22 -8.03 -19.92
CA ARG A 206 2.58 -8.51 -18.58
C ARG A 206 1.38 -8.43 -17.64
N LYS A 207 1.39 -9.28 -16.61
CA LYS A 207 0.45 -9.19 -15.48
C LYS A 207 0.95 -8.13 -14.49
N ILE A 208 0.09 -7.24 -14.03
CA ILE A 208 0.39 -6.15 -13.12
C ILE A 208 -0.49 -6.37 -11.89
N ILE A 209 0.15 -6.66 -10.77
CA ILE A 209 -0.50 -6.88 -9.47
C ILE A 209 -0.16 -5.69 -8.59
N ILE A 210 -1.18 -4.96 -8.15
CA ILE A 210 -1.03 -3.83 -7.24
C ILE A 210 -1.80 -4.16 -5.97
N THR A 211 -1.10 -4.19 -4.85
CA THR A 211 -1.69 -4.35 -3.52
C THR A 211 -1.57 -3.05 -2.75
N THR A 212 -2.63 -2.61 -2.08
CA THR A 212 -2.56 -1.38 -1.27
C THR A 212 -3.48 -1.41 -0.05
N HIS A 213 -3.03 -0.82 1.04
CA HIS A 213 -3.86 -0.42 2.18
C HIS A 213 -4.46 0.96 2.02
N HIS A 214 -3.93 1.75 1.08
CA HIS A 214 -4.39 3.10 0.88
C HIS A 214 -5.64 3.11 0.01
N VAL A 215 -6.74 3.49 0.64
CA VAL A 215 -8.07 3.50 0.04
C VAL A 215 -8.21 4.49 -1.09
N GLY A 216 -7.68 5.71 -0.89
CA GLY A 216 -7.70 6.76 -1.90
C GLY A 216 -7.05 6.24 -3.19
N LEU A 217 -5.84 5.68 -3.08
CA LEU A 217 -5.15 5.03 -4.19
C LEU A 217 -5.98 3.93 -4.84
N PHE A 218 -6.49 2.96 -4.05
CA PHE A 218 -7.31 1.87 -4.60
C PHE A 218 -8.54 2.41 -5.33
N SER A 219 -9.24 3.39 -4.75
CA SER A 219 -10.45 4.00 -5.32
C SER A 219 -10.15 4.75 -6.62
N ILE A 220 -9.08 5.55 -6.64
CA ILE A 220 -8.66 6.30 -7.84
C ILE A 220 -8.32 5.32 -8.97
N LEU A 221 -7.48 4.31 -8.72
CA LEU A 221 -7.12 3.31 -9.71
C LEU A 221 -8.35 2.52 -10.18
N SER A 222 -9.20 2.09 -9.23
CA SER A 222 -10.45 1.40 -9.53
C SER A 222 -11.34 2.19 -10.49
N ASP A 223 -11.54 3.47 -10.19
CA ASP A 223 -12.41 4.33 -10.97
C ASP A 223 -11.81 4.64 -12.34
N GLN A 224 -10.50 4.93 -12.42
CA GLN A 224 -9.83 5.13 -13.72
C GLN A 224 -9.86 3.88 -14.62
N LEU A 225 -9.83 2.69 -14.04
CA LEU A 225 -9.81 1.43 -14.78
C LEU A 225 -11.20 0.90 -15.13
N LYS A 226 -12.24 1.22 -14.34
CA LYS A 226 -13.60 0.65 -14.51
C LYS A 226 -14.68 1.67 -14.86
N LYS A 227 -14.43 2.97 -14.71
CA LYS A 227 -15.39 4.04 -14.99
C LYS A 227 -14.84 5.06 -15.99
N GLY A 228 -15.73 5.86 -16.56
CA GLY A 228 -15.38 6.89 -17.53
C GLY A 228 -15.05 6.35 -18.93
N GLU A 229 -14.51 7.23 -19.78
CA GLU A 229 -14.28 6.96 -21.20
C GLU A 229 -13.30 5.80 -21.45
N LYS A 230 -12.28 5.66 -20.58
CA LYS A 230 -11.26 4.59 -20.66
C LYS A 230 -11.76 3.23 -20.13
N ALA A 231 -12.93 3.14 -19.49
CA ALA A 231 -13.42 1.87 -18.89
C ALA A 231 -13.55 0.73 -19.92
N SER A 232 -13.97 1.05 -21.13
CA SER A 232 -14.11 0.08 -22.22
C SER A 232 -12.77 -0.58 -22.60
N LYS A 233 -11.67 0.15 -22.48
CA LYS A 233 -10.30 -0.30 -22.80
C LYS A 233 -9.81 -1.41 -21.87
N TYR A 234 -10.16 -1.32 -20.59
CA TYR A 234 -9.72 -2.27 -19.56
C TYR A 234 -10.78 -3.32 -19.22
N LYS A 235 -11.93 -3.28 -19.90
CA LYS A 235 -13.01 -4.26 -19.74
C LYS A 235 -12.47 -5.68 -19.92
N ASN A 236 -12.78 -6.57 -18.97
CA ASN A 236 -12.30 -7.96 -18.92
C ASN A 236 -10.76 -8.11 -18.84
N LYS A 237 -10.02 -7.03 -18.56
CA LYS A 237 -8.57 -7.04 -18.31
C LYS A 237 -8.22 -6.77 -16.85
N ILE A 238 -9.20 -6.32 -16.07
CA ILE A 238 -9.06 -6.00 -14.65
C ILE A 238 -9.87 -6.92 -13.74
N LYS A 239 -9.24 -7.34 -12.64
CA LYS A 239 -9.90 -7.90 -11.46
C LYS A 239 -9.56 -7.11 -10.21
N GLN A 240 -10.54 -7.04 -9.31
CA GLN A 240 -10.43 -6.33 -8.04
C GLN A 240 -10.78 -7.27 -6.91
N TYR A 241 -9.95 -7.25 -5.87
CA TYR A 241 -10.12 -8.08 -4.69
C TYR A 241 -9.96 -7.27 -3.40
N ILE A 242 -10.58 -7.78 -2.35
CA ILE A 242 -10.23 -7.45 -0.97
C ILE A 242 -9.55 -8.68 -0.39
N LEU A 243 -8.31 -8.51 0.08
CA LEU A 243 -7.63 -9.52 0.86
C LEU A 243 -8.10 -9.39 2.32
N LYS A 244 -8.68 -10.45 2.87
CA LYS A 244 -9.08 -10.54 4.28
C LYS A 244 -8.31 -11.64 4.99
N ASN A 245 -8.07 -11.45 6.28
CA ASN A 245 -7.50 -12.45 7.17
C ASN A 245 -8.54 -12.77 8.26
N ASP A 246 -9.20 -13.92 8.14
CA ASP A 246 -10.16 -14.39 9.15
C ASP A 246 -9.46 -15.43 10.03
N ASN A 247 -8.83 -14.94 11.11
CA ASN A 247 -8.30 -15.69 12.27
C ASN A 247 -7.69 -17.08 11.99
N LYS A 248 -7.00 -17.25 10.84
CA LYS A 248 -6.13 -18.38 10.39
C LYS A 248 -6.04 -18.53 8.86
N LYS A 249 -6.92 -17.90 8.08
CA LYS A 249 -6.96 -18.08 6.62
C LYS A 249 -7.05 -16.76 5.87
N LEU A 250 -6.11 -16.54 4.95
CA LEU A 250 -6.20 -15.46 3.98
C LEU A 250 -7.14 -15.83 2.85
N GLN A 251 -7.95 -14.86 2.43
CA GLN A 251 -8.95 -15.03 1.38
C GLN A 251 -8.98 -13.80 0.48
N LEU A 252 -9.10 -14.05 -0.83
CA LEU A 252 -9.37 -13.02 -1.84
C LEU A 252 -10.86 -12.97 -2.12
N LEU A 253 -11.52 -11.89 -1.71
CA LEU A 253 -12.93 -11.65 -1.97
C LEU A 253 -13.06 -10.74 -3.19
N ALA A 254 -13.75 -11.21 -4.24
CA ALA A 254 -13.96 -10.41 -5.44
C ALA A 254 -14.87 -9.21 -5.15
N CYS A 255 -14.49 -8.03 -5.64
CA CYS A 255 -15.34 -6.84 -5.56
C CYS A 255 -16.48 -6.94 -6.59
N ASN A 256 -17.57 -7.62 -6.21
CA ASN A 256 -18.73 -7.88 -7.06
C ASN A 256 -19.88 -6.93 -6.72
N LYS A 257 -19.75 -5.65 -7.07
CA LYS A 257 -20.81 -4.70 -7.45
C LYS A 257 -20.24 -3.29 -7.51
N ASP A 258 -20.86 -2.47 -8.35
CA ASP A 258 -20.39 -1.16 -8.78
C ASP A 258 -19.99 -0.27 -7.60
N VAL A 259 -18.74 0.22 -7.67
CA VAL A 259 -18.06 1.06 -6.68
C VAL A 259 -17.61 0.33 -5.41
N PHE A 260 -16.32 0.02 -5.33
CA PHE A 260 -15.67 -0.20 -4.03
C PHE A 260 -15.68 1.12 -3.26
N LEU A 261 -16.69 1.32 -2.42
CA LEU A 261 -16.74 2.41 -1.47
C LEU A 261 -16.11 1.90 -0.18
N TYR A 262 -14.83 2.18 0.04
CA TYR A 262 -14.15 1.79 1.27
C TYR A 262 -14.90 2.17 2.54
N HIS A 263 -15.53 3.34 2.58
CA HIS A 263 -16.32 3.75 3.75
C HIS A 263 -17.47 2.75 4.01
N LEU A 264 -18.07 2.16 2.96
CA LEU A 264 -19.03 1.07 3.12
C LEU A 264 -18.36 -0.23 3.56
N GLU A 265 -17.15 -0.54 3.10
CA GLU A 265 -16.40 -1.72 3.57
C GLU A 265 -16.04 -1.61 5.06
N LEU A 266 -15.67 -0.42 5.55
CA LEU A 266 -15.46 -0.15 6.98
C LEU A 266 -16.73 -0.43 7.77
N LEU A 267 -17.86 0.10 7.29
CA LEU A 267 -19.17 -0.10 7.92
C LEU A 267 -19.59 -1.58 7.89
N GLN A 268 -19.36 -2.29 6.78
CA GLN A 268 -19.62 -3.73 6.65
C GLN A 268 -18.76 -4.55 7.62
N THR A 269 -17.49 -4.19 7.75
CA THR A 269 -16.55 -4.88 8.65
C THR A 269 -16.99 -4.73 10.10
N LEU A 270 -17.36 -3.51 10.53
CA LEU A 270 -17.92 -3.31 11.88
C LEU A 270 -19.24 -4.04 12.07
N GLN A 271 -20.18 -3.93 11.14
CA GLN A 271 -21.46 -4.63 11.22
C GLN A 271 -21.26 -6.14 11.41
N THR A 272 -20.39 -6.74 10.60
CA THR A 272 -20.11 -8.19 10.67
C THR A 272 -19.52 -8.57 12.03
N ALA A 273 -18.56 -7.78 12.54
CA ALA A 273 -17.95 -8.05 13.83
C ALA A 273 -18.93 -7.89 15.01
N ILE A 274 -19.86 -6.93 14.93
CA ILE A 274 -20.97 -6.76 15.89
C ILE A 274 -21.90 -7.96 15.82
N ASP A 275 -22.36 -8.34 14.61
CA ASP A 275 -23.32 -9.44 14.40
C ASP A 275 -22.75 -10.80 14.84
N GLU A 276 -21.44 -11.01 14.67
CA GLU A 276 -20.75 -12.26 15.05
C GLU A 276 -20.21 -12.25 16.49
N HIS A 277 -20.36 -11.16 17.25
CA HIS A 277 -19.77 -10.98 18.58
C HIS A 277 -18.24 -11.22 18.59
N LYS A 278 -17.54 -10.72 17.56
CA LYS A 278 -16.08 -10.84 17.38
C LYS A 278 -15.39 -9.48 17.36
N LEU A 279 -15.83 -8.57 18.24
CA LEU A 279 -15.19 -7.27 18.35
C LEU A 279 -13.81 -7.40 19.02
N SER A 280 -12.93 -6.50 18.63
CA SER A 280 -11.53 -6.47 19.08
C SER A 280 -11.01 -5.05 18.96
N ALA A 281 -9.84 -4.77 19.53
CA ALA A 281 -9.24 -3.43 19.46
C ALA A 281 -8.95 -2.96 18.02
N TYR A 282 -8.80 -3.88 17.05
CA TYR A 282 -8.76 -3.56 15.61
C TYR A 282 -10.02 -2.82 15.13
N HIS A 283 -11.19 -3.20 15.63
CA HIS A 283 -12.45 -2.58 15.25
C HIS A 283 -12.58 -1.14 15.79
N PHE A 284 -11.89 -0.79 16.88
CA PHE A 284 -11.80 0.61 17.32
C PHE A 284 -11.01 1.50 16.35
N ALA A 285 -9.96 0.97 15.71
CA ALA A 285 -9.25 1.69 14.67
C ALA A 285 -10.15 1.95 13.45
N ILE A 286 -10.95 0.95 13.04
CA ILE A 286 -11.96 1.13 12.00
C ILE A 286 -13.00 2.18 12.40
N LEU A 287 -13.54 2.11 13.62
CA LEU A 287 -14.53 3.06 14.10
C LEU A 287 -13.99 4.49 14.08
N ARG A 288 -12.76 4.71 14.54
CA ARG A 288 -12.10 6.02 14.50
C ARG A 288 -12.03 6.55 13.08
N GLN A 289 -11.61 5.72 12.14
CA GLN A 289 -11.54 6.08 10.72
C GLN A 289 -12.91 6.47 10.13
N ILE A 290 -13.98 5.75 10.51
CA ILE A 290 -15.34 6.10 10.08
C ILE A 290 -15.74 7.48 10.64
N LEU A 291 -15.48 7.75 11.92
CA LEU A 291 -15.78 9.04 12.53
C LEU A 291 -15.01 10.18 11.86
N GLU A 292 -13.74 9.98 11.51
CA GLU A 292 -12.92 10.97 10.78
C GLU A 292 -13.48 11.24 9.38
N ASN A 293 -13.88 10.18 8.67
CA ASN A 293 -14.48 10.32 7.34
C ASN A 293 -15.79 11.12 7.42
N ILE A 294 -16.67 10.77 8.36
CA ILE A 294 -17.94 11.49 8.54
C ILE A 294 -17.67 12.94 8.93
N SER A 295 -16.72 13.21 9.85
CA SER A 295 -16.41 14.58 10.27
C SER A 295 -15.92 15.40 9.08
N SER A 296 -15.06 14.82 8.24
CA SER A 296 -14.61 15.42 6.98
C SER A 296 -15.77 15.75 6.04
N PHE A 297 -16.71 14.81 5.81
CA PHE A 297 -17.90 15.06 4.98
C PHE A 297 -18.82 16.16 5.55
N LEU A 298 -18.86 16.32 6.87
CA LEU A 298 -19.59 17.40 7.53
C LEU A 298 -18.82 18.75 7.52
N GLY A 299 -17.61 18.78 6.95
CA GLY A 299 -16.76 19.98 6.91
C GLY A 299 -16.12 20.33 8.25
N VAL A 300 -15.93 19.35 9.15
CA VAL A 300 -15.40 19.57 10.51
C VAL A 300 -14.25 18.62 10.80
N GLY A 301 -13.09 19.15 11.23
CA GLY A 301 -11.91 18.35 11.58
C GLY A 301 -11.94 17.69 12.97
N ARG A 302 -13.13 17.43 13.55
CA ARG A 302 -13.27 16.92 14.94
C ARG A 302 -14.22 15.72 14.98
N THR A 303 -13.72 14.54 15.34
CA THR A 303 -14.53 13.31 15.49
C THR A 303 -15.57 13.42 16.61
N SER A 304 -15.29 14.19 17.67
CA SER A 304 -16.24 14.48 18.76
C SER A 304 -17.51 15.16 18.23
N TYR A 305 -17.41 15.97 17.18
CA TYR A 305 -18.57 16.61 16.57
C TYR A 305 -19.53 15.57 15.97
N VAL A 306 -18.99 14.52 15.35
CA VAL A 306 -19.82 13.41 14.83
C VAL A 306 -20.54 12.69 15.96
N LEU A 307 -19.86 12.47 17.09
CA LEU A 307 -20.44 11.85 18.29
C LEU A 307 -21.58 12.71 18.87
N GLU A 308 -21.41 14.03 18.96
CA GLU A 308 -22.47 14.96 19.35
C GLU A 308 -23.66 14.86 18.38
N GLN A 309 -23.39 14.85 17.07
CA GLN A 309 -24.42 14.76 16.05
C GLN A 309 -25.25 13.48 16.15
N ILE A 310 -24.63 12.34 16.47
CA ILE A 310 -25.36 11.08 16.62
C ILE A 310 -25.99 10.90 18.01
N GLY A 311 -25.90 11.91 18.89
CA GLY A 311 -26.52 11.90 20.21
C GLY A 311 -25.76 11.07 21.26
N ILE A 312 -24.42 11.10 21.23
CA ILE A 312 -23.57 10.52 22.29
C ILE A 312 -23.27 11.61 23.33
N ASP A 313 -23.63 11.33 24.58
CA ASP A 313 -23.27 12.18 25.72
C ASP A 313 -21.77 12.12 25.99
N ASN A 314 -21.20 13.21 26.52
CA ASN A 314 -19.76 13.32 26.82
C ASN A 314 -18.85 13.01 25.60
N ALA A 315 -19.26 13.44 24.41
CA ALA A 315 -18.59 13.16 23.13
C ALA A 315 -17.06 13.35 23.13
N LYS A 316 -16.52 14.35 23.84
CA LYS A 316 -15.07 14.55 23.98
C LYS A 316 -14.38 13.37 24.67
N ARG A 317 -14.91 12.94 25.82
CA ARG A 317 -14.38 11.79 26.57
C ARG A 317 -14.49 10.50 25.76
N ILE A 318 -15.61 10.30 25.06
CA ILE A 318 -15.80 9.12 24.20
C ILE A 318 -14.81 9.15 23.02
N ALA A 319 -14.57 10.31 22.40
CA ALA A 319 -13.55 10.44 21.35
C ALA A 319 -12.14 10.10 21.87
N GLU A 320 -11.78 10.53 23.08
CA GLU A 320 -10.52 10.16 23.73
C GLU A 320 -10.42 8.66 24.00
N ILE A 321 -11.50 8.01 24.44
CA ILE A 321 -11.57 6.56 24.64
C ILE A 321 -11.35 5.82 23.31
N VAL A 322 -12.10 6.20 22.27
CA VAL A 322 -11.96 5.61 20.93
C VAL A 322 -10.53 5.77 20.42
N ASN A 323 -9.94 6.97 20.55
CA ASN A 323 -8.57 7.24 20.15
C ASN A 323 -7.55 6.41 20.95
N THR A 324 -7.75 6.28 22.25
CA THR A 324 -6.88 5.48 23.11
C THR A 324 -6.94 4.00 22.73
N LEU A 325 -8.16 3.47 22.56
CA LEU A 325 -8.37 2.06 22.19
C LEU A 325 -7.89 1.74 20.77
N SER A 326 -7.97 2.70 19.83
CA SER A 326 -7.40 2.54 18.49
C SER A 326 -5.87 2.50 18.50
N HIS A 327 -5.23 3.25 19.42
CA HIS A 327 -3.77 3.36 19.49
C HIS A 327 -3.11 2.31 20.40
N LYS A 328 -3.84 1.69 21.34
CA LYS A 328 -3.31 0.59 22.18
C LYS A 328 -2.72 -0.57 21.36
N ASN A 329 -3.15 -0.73 20.10
CA ASN A 329 -2.66 -1.76 19.18
C ASN A 329 -1.49 -1.37 18.27
N ILE A 330 -1.01 -0.11 18.28
CA ILE A 330 0.21 0.22 17.53
C ILE A 330 1.46 -0.26 18.30
N PHE A 331 1.36 -0.44 19.63
CA PHE A 331 2.55 -0.65 20.47
C PHE A 331 2.57 -1.91 21.35
N ARG A 332 1.49 -2.68 21.56
CA ARG A 332 1.55 -3.89 22.39
C ARG A 332 0.67 -5.03 21.87
N TYR A 333 1.31 -6.18 21.68
CA TYR A 333 0.69 -7.50 21.50
C TYR A 333 0.00 -7.90 22.82
N GLU A 334 -1.21 -7.42 23.06
CA GLU A 334 -2.07 -7.90 24.16
C GLU A 334 -3.41 -8.39 23.59
N THR A 335 -3.92 -9.45 24.21
CA THR A 335 -5.06 -10.32 23.84
C THR A 335 -6.22 -9.69 23.05
N ASP A 336 -6.68 -10.39 22.01
CA ASP A 336 -7.71 -10.01 21.03
C ASP A 336 -9.11 -9.65 21.58
N THR A 337 -9.39 -9.89 22.86
CA THR A 337 -10.69 -9.66 23.49
C THR A 337 -10.72 -8.33 24.24
N ILE A 338 -11.62 -7.43 23.82
CA ILE A 338 -11.93 -6.20 24.56
C ILE A 338 -12.95 -6.50 25.67
N VAL A 339 -12.97 -5.68 26.73
CA VAL A 339 -13.97 -5.83 27.79
C VAL A 339 -15.37 -5.52 27.26
N GLN A 340 -16.39 -6.17 27.83
CA GLN A 340 -17.79 -6.07 27.40
C GLN A 340 -18.28 -4.61 27.30
N GLU A 341 -17.88 -3.74 28.23
CA GLU A 341 -18.22 -2.31 28.20
C GLU A 341 -17.74 -1.62 26.90
N ASN A 342 -16.56 -2.01 26.40
CA ASN A 342 -16.03 -1.47 25.14
C ASN A 342 -16.77 -2.04 23.92
N GLU A 343 -17.21 -3.29 23.96
CA GLU A 343 -18.03 -3.89 22.89
C GLU A 343 -19.39 -3.18 22.77
N GLU A 344 -20.01 -2.93 23.93
CA GLU A 344 -21.27 -2.20 24.03
C GLU A 344 -21.13 -0.76 23.53
N LEU A 345 -20.05 -0.07 23.92
CA LEU A 345 -19.75 1.29 23.46
C LEU A 345 -19.57 1.35 21.94
N LEU A 346 -18.76 0.45 21.36
CA LEU A 346 -18.52 0.42 19.92
C LEU A 346 -19.83 0.15 19.17
N SER A 347 -20.61 -0.82 19.64
CA SER A 347 -21.90 -1.19 19.05
C SER A 347 -22.91 -0.04 19.14
N GLU A 348 -22.96 0.68 20.25
CA GLU A 348 -23.83 1.85 20.44
C GLU A 348 -23.49 2.95 19.43
N ILE A 349 -22.20 3.32 19.33
CA ILE A 349 -21.75 4.37 18.41
C ILE A 349 -22.08 3.97 16.97
N PHE A 350 -21.77 2.74 16.57
CA PHE A 350 -22.04 2.25 15.22
C PHE A 350 -23.55 2.27 14.89
N ASN A 351 -24.40 1.79 15.80
CA ASN A 351 -25.84 1.80 15.61
C ASN A 351 -26.40 3.22 15.50
N LYS A 352 -25.89 4.17 16.29
CA LYS A 352 -26.28 5.58 16.20
C LYS A 352 -25.83 6.22 14.88
N ILE A 353 -24.64 5.88 14.37
CA ILE A 353 -24.18 6.27 13.02
C ILE A 353 -25.15 5.76 11.96
N GLN A 354 -25.49 4.46 11.99
CA GLN A 354 -26.42 3.87 11.02
C GLN A 354 -27.80 4.52 11.06
N ARG A 355 -28.36 4.77 12.26
CA ARG A 355 -29.66 5.44 12.42
C ARG A 355 -29.68 6.87 11.89
N LYS A 356 -28.59 7.63 12.08
CA LYS A 356 -28.54 9.04 11.65
C LYS A 356 -28.31 9.18 10.14
N TYR A 357 -27.37 8.43 9.58
CA TYR A 357 -26.91 8.64 8.20
C TYR A 357 -27.48 7.64 7.19
N ASN A 358 -28.08 6.53 7.65
CA ASN A 358 -28.77 5.54 6.81
C ASN A 358 -27.89 4.99 5.66
N PHE A 359 -26.63 4.66 5.96
CA PHE A 359 -25.72 4.10 4.96
C PHE A 359 -26.24 2.76 4.42
N VAL A 360 -26.20 2.57 3.10
CA VAL A 360 -26.62 1.31 2.48
C VAL A 360 -25.47 0.30 2.55
N ILE A 361 -25.57 -0.64 3.48
CA ILE A 361 -24.60 -1.73 3.68
C ILE A 361 -25.06 -2.95 2.89
N HIS A 362 -24.43 -3.24 1.75
CA HIS A 362 -24.70 -4.46 1.00
C HIS A 362 -24.05 -5.64 1.72
N ARG A 363 -24.86 -6.54 2.29
CA ARG A 363 -24.36 -7.84 2.77
C ARG A 363 -23.74 -8.56 1.58
N GLY A 364 -22.45 -8.89 1.67
CA GLY A 364 -21.85 -9.85 0.74
C GLY A 364 -22.75 -11.08 0.72
N ALA A 365 -23.31 -11.40 -0.44
CA ALA A 365 -24.11 -12.60 -0.58
C ALA A 365 -23.25 -13.75 -0.07
N ARG A 366 -23.70 -14.43 1.00
CA ARG A 366 -23.20 -15.76 1.30
C ARG A 366 -23.43 -16.54 0.02
N ASN A 367 -22.35 -16.95 -0.63
CA ASN A 367 -22.44 -17.90 -1.72
C ASN A 367 -23.03 -19.17 -1.12
N GLU A 368 -24.33 -19.38 -1.30
CA GLU A 368 -24.91 -20.73 -1.35
C GLU A 368 -24.44 -21.42 -2.64
#